data_AF-A0A8T5PV39-F1
#
_entry.id   AF-A0A8T5PV39-F1
#
_cell.length_a   1.000
_cell.length_b   1.000
_cell.length_c   1.000
_cell.angle_alpha   90.00
_cell.angle_beta   90.00
_cell.angle_gamma   90.00
#
_symmetry.space_group_name_H-M   'P 1'
#
loop_
_entity.id
_entity.type
_entity.pdbx_description
1 polymer ?
#
loop_
_entity_poly.entity_id
_entity_poly.type
_entity_poly.pdbx_seq_one_letter_code
_entity_poly.pdbx_strand_id
1 'polypeptide(L)'
;RLLGDTDEALVSISTYNSQQLAVADTIDLRNHLDDAKNEIQKVRRDLHNIQFLNLDPNEEMAEREKIRGILKEIEDTTIVSIEVYNEAQYTTYPLDTEVERLAREYIEAKGVELSERYLKDYIEDAKDAQTEITVSTRTWSVELEYLSGVKEFITLVEKSVYNLPLGKDYSLVEFIPKEVAATISDVEFLNLNTVIKSDPIVKVSLDSDNRSIYYIKKEVKLDDVDGTQLLLMPSESGEDERRDRITGFAVLDIFKSDNLKPSLLIFVLVFGALAGVYILHRQEVIRLPDIGKLEPIRDKLQNRQSMKRIEELTEAAQLMLEKNKLRDAQLAYGELNLLYRELPANCRASVYDELAMLGEKLDIAHIYTMINEANNYVRLNDIDKAAECYKSINAVYSQLKPEKKRLIYNKLGLLVELLRRVKN
;
A
#
# COMPACT_ATOMS: atom_id res chain seq x y z
N ARG A 1 -8.41 29.56 22.20
CA ARG A 1 -9.14 28.43 22.79
C ARG A 1 -8.59 27.14 22.21
N LEU A 2 -8.95 26.74 20.99
CA LEU A 2 -8.46 25.49 20.36
C LEU A 2 -6.97 25.20 20.54
N LEU A 3 -6.08 26.15 20.24
CA LEU A 3 -4.63 25.97 20.49
C LEU A 3 -4.29 25.63 21.95
N GLY A 4 -4.95 26.28 22.90
CA GLY A 4 -4.77 26.02 24.32
C GLY A 4 -5.31 24.65 24.71
N ASP A 5 -6.47 24.27 24.19
CA ASP A 5 -7.11 22.97 24.44
C ASP A 5 -6.23 21.84 23.86
N THR A 6 -5.64 22.02 22.66
CA THR A 6 -4.67 21.08 22.06
C THR A 6 -3.35 21.02 22.84
N ASP A 7 -2.83 22.15 23.32
CA ASP A 7 -1.63 22.20 24.16
C ASP A 7 -1.85 21.48 25.50
N GLU A 8 -3.03 21.65 26.11
CA GLU A 8 -3.44 20.96 27.32
C GLU A 8 -3.55 19.45 27.09
N ALA A 9 -4.14 19.03 25.98
CA ALA A 9 -4.20 17.61 25.58
C ALA A 9 -2.80 17.01 25.37
N LEU A 10 -1.86 17.74 24.75
CA LEU A 10 -0.48 17.27 24.59
C LEU A 10 0.24 17.08 25.94
N VAL A 11 -0.05 17.95 26.92
CA VAL A 11 0.47 17.83 28.28
C VAL A 11 -0.20 16.68 29.02
N SER A 12 -1.51 16.48 28.86
CA SER A 12 -2.28 15.45 29.57
C SER A 12 -1.82 14.03 29.22
N ILE A 13 -1.31 13.79 28.01
CA ILE A 13 -0.72 12.49 27.62
C ILE A 13 0.36 12.03 28.62
N SER A 14 1.14 12.96 29.18
CA SER A 14 2.18 12.60 30.16
C SER A 14 1.63 12.09 31.51
N THR A 15 0.33 12.29 31.74
CA THR A 15 -0.39 11.86 32.95
C THR A 15 -1.20 10.59 32.74
N TYR A 16 -1.24 10.06 31.51
CA TYR A 16 -1.95 8.83 31.17
C TYR A 16 -1.38 7.63 31.94
N ASN A 17 -2.27 6.72 32.33
CA ASN A 17 -1.86 5.43 32.87
C ASN A 17 -1.27 4.53 31.75
N SER A 18 -0.74 3.36 32.11
CA SER A 18 -0.08 2.47 31.13
C SER A 18 -0.99 1.99 30.00
N GLN A 19 -2.30 1.83 30.25
CA GLN A 19 -3.26 1.39 29.22
C GLN A 19 -3.62 2.55 28.28
N GLN A 20 -3.88 3.73 28.84
CA GLN A 20 -4.11 4.95 28.07
C GLN A 20 -2.89 5.31 27.21
N LEU A 21 -1.67 5.16 27.74
CA LEU A 21 -0.44 5.36 26.97
C LEU A 21 -0.33 4.36 25.81
N ALA A 22 -0.62 3.08 26.06
CA ALA A 22 -0.61 2.08 24.99
C ALA A 22 -1.59 2.43 23.87
N VAL A 23 -2.84 2.80 24.21
CA VAL A 23 -3.83 3.23 23.22
C VAL A 23 -3.41 4.51 22.50
N ALA A 24 -2.88 5.50 23.23
CA ALA A 24 -2.41 6.77 22.66
C ALA A 24 -1.26 6.56 21.67
N ASP A 25 -0.32 5.65 21.97
CA ASP A 25 0.77 5.28 21.08
C ASP A 25 0.26 4.50 19.86
N THR A 26 -0.68 3.56 20.06
CA THR A 26 -1.28 2.76 18.98
C THR A 26 -2.04 3.63 17.95
N ILE A 27 -2.71 4.70 18.39
CA ILE A 27 -3.41 5.63 17.48
C ILE A 27 -2.58 6.86 17.06
N ASP A 28 -1.29 6.89 17.45
CA ASP A 28 -0.37 8.00 17.22
C ASP A 28 -0.90 9.38 17.64
N LEU A 29 -1.56 9.43 18.82
CA LEU A 29 -2.30 10.60 19.31
C LEU A 29 -1.43 11.86 19.36
N ARG A 30 -0.16 11.72 19.76
CA ARG A 30 0.75 12.88 19.88
C ARG A 30 0.99 13.54 18.53
N ASN A 31 1.27 12.76 17.48
CA ASN A 31 1.50 13.32 16.15
C ASN A 31 0.21 13.95 15.60
N HIS A 32 -0.95 13.31 15.81
CA HIS A 32 -2.25 13.90 15.43
C HIS A 32 -2.52 15.25 16.12
N LEU A 33 -2.22 15.37 17.42
CA LEU A 33 -2.37 16.62 18.16
C LEU A 33 -1.37 17.69 17.70
N ASP A 34 -0.12 17.32 17.42
CA ASP A 34 0.88 18.26 16.89
C ASP A 34 0.49 18.74 15.48
N ASP A 35 -0.04 17.87 14.62
CA ASP A 35 -0.54 18.22 13.30
C ASP A 35 -1.76 19.13 13.39
N ALA A 36 -2.74 18.82 14.25
CA ALA A 36 -3.88 19.68 14.51
C ALA A 36 -3.44 21.06 15.02
N LYS A 37 -2.49 21.11 15.97
CA LYS A 37 -1.91 22.36 16.47
C LYS A 37 -1.28 23.19 15.34
N ASN A 38 -0.49 22.57 14.48
CA ASN A 38 0.14 23.23 13.34
C ASN A 38 -0.90 23.78 12.35
N GLU A 39 -1.96 23.01 12.06
CA GLU A 39 -3.02 23.45 11.16
C GLU A 39 -3.84 24.59 11.78
N ILE A 40 -4.17 24.55 13.08
CA ILE A 40 -4.83 25.66 13.77
C ILE A 40 -3.97 26.94 13.73
N GLN A 41 -2.64 26.82 13.89
CA GLN A 41 -1.73 27.97 13.78
C GLN A 41 -1.71 28.56 12.36
N LYS A 42 -1.71 27.70 11.34
CA LYS A 42 -1.81 28.10 9.93
C LYS A 42 -3.13 28.81 9.66
N VAL A 43 -4.26 28.23 10.07
CA VAL A 43 -5.59 28.82 9.92
C VAL A 43 -5.69 30.18 10.64
N ARG A 44 -5.11 30.31 11.84
CA ARG A 44 -5.04 31.60 12.56
C ARG A 44 -4.27 32.66 11.77
N ARG A 45 -3.15 32.30 11.16
CA ARG A 45 -2.37 33.21 10.30
C ARG A 45 -3.17 33.60 9.06
N ASP A 46 -3.83 32.64 8.42
CA ASP A 46 -4.60 32.88 7.21
C ASP A 46 -5.80 33.80 7.49
N LEU A 47 -6.48 33.59 8.63
CA LEU A 47 -7.55 34.49 9.11
C LEU A 47 -7.04 35.92 9.36
N HIS A 48 -5.85 36.06 9.96
CA HIS A 48 -5.22 37.37 10.13
C HIS A 48 -4.80 38.01 8.80
N ASN A 49 -4.48 37.20 7.79
CA ASN A 49 -4.06 37.68 6.48
C ASN A 49 -5.22 38.21 5.64
N ILE A 50 -6.45 37.73 5.86
CA ILE A 50 -7.65 38.18 5.14
C ILE A 50 -7.79 39.71 5.15
N GLN A 51 -7.52 40.37 6.28
CA GLN A 51 -7.65 41.84 6.37
C GLN A 51 -6.65 42.62 5.50
N PHE A 52 -5.59 41.96 4.99
CA PHE A 52 -4.59 42.58 4.10
C PHE A 52 -4.78 42.19 2.63
N LEU A 53 -5.66 41.22 2.35
CA LEU A 53 -6.11 40.92 1.01
C LEU A 53 -7.19 41.95 0.69
N ASN A 54 -7.02 42.76 -0.35
CA ASN A 54 -8.02 43.76 -0.77
C ASN A 54 -9.23 43.07 -1.42
N LEU A 55 -9.90 42.18 -0.68
CA LEU A 55 -11.07 41.42 -1.10
C LEU A 55 -12.31 42.31 -1.02
N ASP A 56 -13.27 42.06 -1.90
CA ASP A 56 -14.60 42.65 -1.72
C ASP A 56 -15.35 41.97 -0.55
N PRO A 57 -16.41 42.59 0.01
CA PRO A 57 -17.10 42.05 1.19
C PRO A 57 -17.65 40.63 1.02
N ASN A 58 -18.03 40.22 -0.20
CA ASN A 58 -18.55 38.87 -0.45
C ASN A 58 -17.40 37.85 -0.50
N GLU A 59 -16.29 38.21 -1.14
CA GLU A 59 -15.07 37.40 -1.16
C GLU A 59 -14.50 37.21 0.26
N GLU A 60 -14.46 38.28 1.06
CA GLU A 60 -14.03 38.23 2.46
C GLU A 60 -14.92 37.29 3.29
N MET A 61 -16.23 37.38 3.10
CA MET A 61 -17.19 36.50 3.80
C MET A 61 -17.02 35.03 3.38
N ALA A 62 -16.83 34.77 2.09
CA ALA A 62 -16.60 33.42 1.58
C ALA A 62 -15.32 32.80 2.16
N GLU A 63 -14.22 33.54 2.21
CA GLU A 63 -12.96 33.02 2.74
C GLU A 63 -13.01 32.79 4.26
N ARG A 64 -13.73 33.65 5.00
CA ARG A 64 -14.00 33.43 6.42
C ARG A 64 -14.84 32.16 6.66
N GLU A 65 -15.82 31.90 5.82
CA GLU A 65 -16.66 30.70 5.97
C GLU A 65 -15.89 29.42 5.63
N LYS A 66 -15.03 29.46 4.62
CA LYS A 66 -14.09 28.37 4.32
C LYS A 66 -13.16 28.09 5.50
N ILE A 67 -12.57 29.12 6.10
CA ILE A 67 -11.74 28.99 7.31
C ILE A 67 -12.53 28.40 8.47
N ARG A 68 -13.79 28.83 8.67
CA ARG A 68 -14.67 28.25 9.69
C ARG A 68 -14.91 26.76 9.44
N GLY A 69 -15.12 26.35 8.19
CA GLY A 69 -15.25 24.95 7.80
C GLY A 69 -14.03 24.11 8.20
N ILE A 70 -12.83 24.60 7.91
CA ILE A 70 -11.57 23.94 8.30
C ILE A 70 -11.44 23.84 9.83
N LEU A 71 -11.74 24.92 10.56
CA LEU A 71 -11.69 24.88 12.04
C LEU A 71 -12.66 23.86 12.62
N LYS A 72 -13.87 23.79 12.05
CA LYS A 72 -14.87 22.82 12.48
C LYS A 72 -14.43 21.38 12.19
N GLU A 73 -13.83 21.14 11.03
CA GLU A 73 -13.26 19.83 10.69
C GLU A 73 -12.16 19.43 11.69
N ILE A 74 -11.26 20.35 12.04
CA ILE A 74 -10.23 20.12 13.07
C ILE A 74 -10.88 19.81 14.43
N GLU A 75 -11.89 20.59 14.84
CA GLU A 75 -12.63 20.36 16.09
C GLU A 75 -13.27 18.96 16.13
N ASP A 76 -13.91 18.55 15.03
CA ASP A 76 -14.67 17.30 14.94
C ASP A 76 -13.76 16.06 14.78
N THR A 77 -12.49 16.22 14.36
CA THR A 77 -11.57 15.10 14.08
C THR A 77 -10.42 14.97 15.06
N THR A 78 -10.09 16.02 15.82
CA THR A 78 -8.95 15.99 16.75
C THR A 78 -9.34 15.37 18.08
N ILE A 79 -8.76 14.21 18.42
CA ILE A 79 -8.92 13.55 19.72
C ILE A 79 -8.11 14.31 20.77
N VAL A 80 -8.71 14.63 21.92
CA VAL A 80 -8.07 15.36 23.03
C VAL A 80 -8.00 14.56 24.34
N SER A 81 -8.84 13.55 24.51
CA SER A 81 -8.81 12.66 25.68
C SER A 81 -9.08 11.21 25.29
N ILE A 82 -8.49 10.29 26.04
CA ILE A 82 -8.67 8.85 25.90
C ILE A 82 -8.97 8.25 27.27
N GLU A 83 -10.11 7.58 27.41
CA GLU A 83 -10.44 6.75 28.57
C GLU A 83 -10.54 5.28 28.15
N VAL A 84 -9.78 4.42 28.81
CA VAL A 84 -9.77 2.97 28.54
C VAL A 84 -10.58 2.26 29.62
N TYR A 85 -11.63 1.55 29.21
CA TYR A 85 -12.52 0.85 30.13
C TYR A 85 -12.12 -0.60 30.33
N ASN A 86 -11.82 -1.30 29.24
CA ASN A 86 -11.50 -2.71 29.24
C ASN A 86 -10.36 -3.00 28.26
N GLU A 87 -9.61 -4.04 28.55
CA GLU A 87 -8.53 -4.55 27.71
C GLU A 87 -8.59 -6.07 27.69
N ALA A 88 -8.39 -6.67 26.51
CA ALA A 88 -8.15 -8.09 26.36
C ALA A 88 -6.94 -8.33 25.45
N GLN A 89 -6.20 -9.39 25.73
CA GLN A 89 -5.07 -9.82 24.91
C GLN A 89 -5.10 -11.33 24.76
N TYR A 90 -4.98 -11.80 23.53
CA TYR A 90 -5.02 -13.21 23.21
C TYR A 90 -4.16 -13.50 21.97
N THR A 91 -3.79 -14.77 21.81
CA THR A 91 -3.08 -15.26 20.63
C THR A 91 -3.95 -16.30 19.98
N THR A 92 -4.23 -16.13 18.69
CA THR A 92 -5.15 -16.99 17.97
C THR A 92 -4.39 -17.94 17.06
N TYR A 93 -4.76 -19.21 17.12
CA TYR A 93 -4.33 -20.26 16.21
C TYR A 93 -5.58 -20.81 15.52
N PRO A 94 -5.92 -20.32 14.31
CA PRO A 94 -7.13 -20.75 13.61
C PRO A 94 -7.11 -22.26 13.39
N LEU A 95 -8.25 -22.92 13.60
CA LEU A 95 -8.36 -24.35 13.32
C LEU A 95 -8.37 -24.58 11.79
N ASP A 96 -7.86 -25.72 11.32
CA ASP A 96 -7.87 -26.07 9.89
C ASP A 96 -9.25 -25.94 9.24
N THR A 97 -10.30 -26.29 9.98
CA THR A 97 -11.70 -26.17 9.55
C THR A 97 -12.14 -24.72 9.39
N GLU A 98 -11.61 -23.81 10.21
CA GLU A 98 -11.87 -22.37 10.12
C GLU A 98 -11.12 -21.76 8.95
N VAL A 99 -9.84 -22.11 8.79
CA VAL A 99 -9.03 -21.69 7.62
C VAL A 99 -9.70 -22.14 6.33
N GLU A 100 -10.17 -23.38 6.26
CA GLU A 100 -10.89 -23.89 5.10
C GLU A 100 -12.19 -23.11 4.81
N ARG A 101 -13.00 -22.85 5.83
CA ARG A 101 -14.24 -22.07 5.67
C ARG A 101 -13.93 -20.65 5.17
N LEU A 102 -13.00 -19.96 5.82
CA LEU A 102 -12.65 -18.56 5.53
C LEU A 102 -11.94 -18.41 4.17
N ALA A 103 -11.12 -19.39 3.76
CA ALA A 103 -10.53 -19.43 2.43
C ALA A 103 -11.59 -19.55 1.33
N ARG A 104 -12.63 -20.38 1.54
CA ARG A 104 -13.77 -20.48 0.59
C ARG A 104 -14.53 -19.17 0.51
N GLU A 105 -14.85 -18.56 1.65
CA GLU A 105 -15.52 -17.26 1.73
C GLU A 105 -14.72 -16.17 1.01
N TYR A 106 -13.40 -16.19 1.13
CA TYR A 106 -12.52 -15.24 0.43
C TYR A 106 -12.53 -15.41 -1.09
N ILE A 107 -12.40 -16.65 -1.59
CA ILE A 107 -12.47 -16.94 -3.03
C ILE A 107 -13.84 -16.55 -3.60
N GLU A 108 -14.92 -16.88 -2.89
CA GLU A 108 -16.28 -16.48 -3.27
C GLU A 108 -16.46 -14.96 -3.25
N ALA A 109 -15.92 -14.27 -2.23
CA ALA A 109 -16.00 -12.82 -2.13
C ALA A 109 -15.31 -12.09 -3.29
N LYS A 110 -14.26 -12.69 -3.84
CA LYS A 110 -13.60 -12.20 -5.05
C LYS A 110 -14.28 -12.55 -6.36
N GLY A 111 -15.28 -13.45 -6.33
CA GLY A 111 -15.96 -13.91 -7.54
C GLY A 111 -15.07 -14.77 -8.45
N VAL A 112 -14.07 -15.44 -7.90
CA VAL A 112 -13.18 -16.35 -8.65
C VAL A 112 -13.77 -17.77 -8.58
N GLU A 113 -14.01 -18.38 -9.74
CA GLU A 113 -14.47 -19.77 -9.83
C GLU A 113 -13.25 -20.71 -9.98
N LEU A 114 -12.88 -21.38 -8.89
CA LEU A 114 -11.86 -22.43 -8.91
C LEU A 114 -12.50 -23.80 -9.08
N SER A 115 -11.85 -24.70 -9.84
CA SER A 115 -12.24 -26.12 -9.83
C SER A 115 -12.02 -26.73 -8.43
N GLU A 116 -12.80 -27.73 -8.03
CA GLU A 116 -12.68 -28.39 -6.72
C GLU A 116 -11.24 -28.84 -6.37
N ARG A 117 -10.47 -29.27 -7.37
CA ARG A 117 -9.07 -29.64 -7.16
C ARG A 117 -8.21 -28.43 -6.81
N TYR A 118 -8.31 -27.35 -7.58
CA TYR A 118 -7.55 -26.12 -7.33
C TYR A 118 -7.99 -25.43 -6.04
N LEU A 119 -9.28 -25.46 -5.72
CA LEU A 119 -9.78 -24.94 -4.45
C LEU A 119 -9.21 -25.74 -3.27
N LYS A 120 -9.16 -27.07 -3.39
CA LYS A 120 -8.52 -27.91 -2.37
C LYS A 120 -7.03 -27.60 -2.21
N ASP A 121 -6.29 -27.48 -3.32
CA ASP A 121 -4.87 -27.13 -3.29
C ASP A 121 -4.65 -25.74 -2.66
N TYR A 122 -5.48 -24.76 -3.01
CA TYR A 122 -5.47 -23.41 -2.43
C TYR A 122 -5.70 -23.41 -0.91
N ILE A 123 -6.70 -24.19 -0.45
CA ILE A 123 -7.02 -24.32 0.97
C ILE A 123 -5.87 -24.98 1.73
N GLU A 124 -5.23 -26.00 1.14
CA GLU A 124 -4.09 -26.67 1.77
C GLU A 124 -2.88 -25.73 1.86
N ASP A 125 -2.60 -24.98 0.80
CA ASP A 125 -1.54 -23.95 0.80
C ASP A 125 -1.81 -22.86 1.85
N ALA A 126 -3.07 -22.48 2.07
CA ALA A 126 -3.47 -21.53 3.11
C ALA A 126 -3.31 -22.10 4.53
N LYS A 127 -3.69 -23.37 4.74
CA LYS A 127 -3.49 -24.07 6.03
C LYS A 127 -2.01 -24.13 6.37
N ASP A 128 -1.19 -24.59 5.43
CA ASP A 128 0.26 -24.68 5.59
C ASP A 128 0.87 -23.32 5.92
N ALA A 129 0.50 -22.28 5.17
CA ALA A 129 0.96 -20.91 5.40
C ALA A 129 0.55 -20.38 6.79
N GLN A 130 -0.65 -20.72 7.27
CA GLN A 130 -1.13 -20.28 8.57
C GLN A 130 -0.33 -20.90 9.73
N THR A 131 0.22 -22.12 9.55
CA THR A 131 1.08 -22.73 10.57
C THR A 131 2.42 -22.00 10.75
N GLU A 132 2.84 -21.21 9.75
CA GLU A 132 4.10 -20.48 9.76
C GLU A 132 4.00 -19.17 10.57
N ILE A 133 2.80 -18.63 10.80
CA ILE A 133 2.60 -17.33 11.46
C ILE A 133 2.00 -17.44 12.86
N THR A 134 2.22 -16.42 13.67
CA THR A 134 1.54 -16.26 14.96
C THR A 134 0.94 -14.86 15.02
N VAL A 135 -0.35 -14.77 15.39
CA VAL A 135 -1.08 -13.51 15.49
C VAL A 135 -1.42 -13.26 16.95
N SER A 136 -0.83 -12.22 17.53
CA SER A 136 -1.22 -11.69 18.84
C SER A 136 -2.20 -10.55 18.64
N THR A 137 -3.37 -10.63 19.25
CA THR A 137 -4.40 -9.59 19.20
C THR A 137 -4.52 -8.92 20.56
N ARG A 138 -4.59 -7.59 20.55
CA ARG A 138 -4.87 -6.76 21.71
C ARG A 138 -6.06 -5.88 21.39
N THR A 139 -7.04 -5.85 22.28
CA THR A 139 -8.28 -5.12 22.09
C THR A 139 -8.56 -4.22 23.27
N TRP A 140 -9.14 -3.05 23.00
CA TRP A 140 -9.53 -2.09 24.03
C TRP A 140 -10.93 -1.57 23.77
N SER A 141 -11.71 -1.41 24.85
CA SER A 141 -12.90 -0.55 24.83
C SER A 141 -12.49 0.84 25.28
N VAL A 142 -12.66 1.83 24.42
CA VAL A 142 -12.12 3.18 24.57
C VAL A 142 -13.22 4.22 24.36
N GLU A 143 -13.30 5.22 25.23
CA GLU A 143 -14.00 6.48 24.96
C GLU A 143 -12.98 7.52 24.49
N LEU A 144 -13.22 8.06 23.31
CA LEU A 144 -12.50 9.18 22.75
C LEU A 144 -13.30 10.45 22.98
N GLU A 145 -12.64 11.49 23.50
CA GLU A 145 -13.20 12.84 23.49
C GLU A 145 -12.52 13.66 22.40
N TYR A 146 -13.31 14.26 21.52
CA TYR A 146 -12.84 15.13 20.46
C TYR A 146 -12.77 16.59 20.93
N LEU A 147 -12.00 17.42 20.22
CA LEU A 147 -11.82 18.83 20.52
C LEU A 147 -13.14 19.62 20.46
N SER A 148 -14.12 19.14 19.68
CA SER A 148 -15.51 19.62 19.66
C SER A 148 -16.28 19.36 20.96
N GLY A 149 -15.75 18.51 21.85
CA GLY A 149 -16.39 18.02 23.08
C GLY A 149 -17.30 16.81 22.85
N VAL A 150 -17.39 16.30 21.62
CA VAL A 150 -18.12 15.06 21.33
C VAL A 150 -17.34 13.88 21.91
N LYS A 151 -18.06 12.95 22.55
CA LYS A 151 -17.53 11.70 23.06
C LYS A 151 -18.01 10.54 22.20
N GLU A 152 -17.10 9.65 21.82
CA GLU A 152 -17.39 8.46 21.02
C GLU A 152 -16.78 7.22 21.65
N PHE A 153 -17.56 6.14 21.72
CA PHE A 153 -17.07 4.83 22.16
C PHE A 153 -16.63 4.01 20.95
N ILE A 154 -15.39 3.54 20.99
CA ILE A 154 -14.81 2.68 19.98
C ILE A 154 -14.27 1.40 20.59
N THR A 155 -14.16 0.36 19.76
CA THR A 155 -13.36 -0.83 20.07
C THR A 155 -12.12 -0.81 19.20
N LEU A 156 -10.96 -0.59 19.81
CA LEU A 156 -9.66 -0.58 19.11
C LEU A 156 -9.09 -2.00 19.09
N VAL A 157 -8.59 -2.42 17.93
CA VAL A 157 -8.00 -3.73 17.69
C VAL A 157 -6.60 -3.55 17.09
N GLU A 158 -5.59 -4.09 17.78
CA GLU A 158 -4.21 -4.18 17.31
C GLU A 158 -3.85 -5.66 17.13
N LYS A 159 -3.45 -6.04 15.91
CA LYS A 159 -2.95 -7.39 15.61
C LYS A 159 -1.48 -7.32 15.23
N SER A 160 -0.61 -7.93 16.04
CA SER A 160 0.81 -8.10 15.72
C SER A 160 1.04 -9.46 15.08
N VAL A 161 1.69 -9.48 13.92
CA VAL A 161 1.98 -10.71 13.17
C VAL A 161 3.46 -11.05 13.27
N TYR A 162 3.74 -12.28 13.70
CA TYR A 162 5.10 -12.80 13.83
C TYR A 162 5.36 -13.92 12.81
N ASN A 163 6.62 -14.10 12.44
CA ASN A 163 7.11 -15.16 11.56
C ASN A 163 6.51 -15.16 10.14
N LEU A 164 6.21 -13.97 9.60
CA LEU A 164 5.74 -13.85 8.22
C LEU A 164 6.73 -14.49 7.23
N PRO A 165 6.28 -15.43 6.39
CA PRO A 165 7.16 -16.07 5.43
C PRO A 165 7.54 -15.08 4.32
N LEU A 166 8.80 -14.63 4.38
CA LEU A 166 9.36 -13.72 3.39
C LEU A 166 9.55 -14.42 2.04
N GLY A 167 9.15 -13.74 0.96
CA GLY A 167 9.45 -14.18 -0.42
C GLY A 167 8.44 -15.13 -1.05
N LYS A 168 7.38 -15.53 -0.33
CA LYS A 168 6.21 -16.19 -0.91
C LYS A 168 5.13 -15.14 -1.22
N ASP A 169 4.37 -15.33 -2.29
CA ASP A 169 3.31 -14.42 -2.70
C ASP A 169 2.03 -14.75 -1.91
N TYR A 170 1.90 -14.11 -0.74
CA TYR A 170 0.73 -14.22 0.12
C TYR A 170 0.09 -12.86 0.36
N SER A 171 -1.21 -12.88 0.68
CA SER A 171 -1.97 -11.72 1.11
C SER A 171 -2.50 -11.96 2.52
N LEU A 172 -2.39 -10.97 3.40
CA LEU A 172 -3.06 -11.00 4.70
C LEU A 172 -4.51 -10.56 4.54
N VAL A 173 -5.42 -11.36 5.07
CA VAL A 173 -6.85 -11.14 4.95
C VAL A 173 -7.46 -11.16 6.34
N GLU A 174 -8.06 -10.04 6.72
CA GLU A 174 -8.81 -9.89 7.96
C GLU A 174 -10.27 -10.21 7.71
N PHE A 175 -10.82 -11.10 8.53
CA PHE A 175 -12.22 -11.49 8.56
C PHE A 175 -12.84 -10.98 9.86
N ILE A 176 -13.82 -10.09 9.73
CA ILE A 176 -14.54 -9.52 10.86
C ILE A 176 -15.95 -10.13 10.90
N PRO A 177 -16.37 -10.78 11.99
CA PRO A 177 -17.74 -11.30 12.08
C PRO A 177 -18.78 -10.17 11.99
N LYS A 178 -19.97 -10.48 11.45
CA LYS A 178 -21.06 -9.49 11.31
C LYS A 178 -21.59 -8.99 12.65
N GLU A 179 -21.44 -9.82 13.68
CA GLU A 179 -21.73 -9.51 15.07
C GLU A 179 -20.83 -8.35 15.56
N VAL A 180 -19.58 -8.34 15.12
CA VAL A 180 -18.58 -7.31 15.44
C VAL A 180 -18.80 -6.06 14.60
N ALA A 181 -18.89 -6.18 13.28
CA ALA A 181 -19.16 -5.07 12.37
C ALA A 181 -20.15 -5.49 11.27
N ALA A 182 -21.27 -4.77 11.16
CA ALA A 182 -22.31 -5.13 10.19
C ALA A 182 -21.83 -4.84 8.76
N THR A 183 -21.05 -3.78 8.60
CA THR A 183 -20.45 -3.37 7.34
C THR A 183 -19.02 -2.90 7.53
N ILE A 184 -18.27 -2.86 6.45
CA ILE A 184 -16.91 -2.29 6.46
C ILE A 184 -16.88 -0.80 6.84
N SER A 185 -17.98 -0.07 6.64
CA SER A 185 -18.09 1.36 6.99
C SER A 185 -18.11 1.59 8.50
N ASP A 186 -18.41 0.56 9.29
CA ASP A 186 -18.35 0.60 10.76
C ASP A 186 -16.91 0.42 11.28
N VAL A 187 -15.95 0.14 10.39
CA VAL A 187 -14.55 -0.14 10.72
C VAL A 187 -13.65 0.91 10.06
N GLU A 188 -12.77 1.50 10.83
CA GLU A 188 -11.76 2.42 10.34
C GLU A 188 -10.37 1.84 10.57
N PHE A 189 -9.63 1.67 9.49
CA PHE A 189 -8.27 1.14 9.54
C PHE A 189 -7.26 2.28 9.55
N LEU A 190 -6.32 2.22 10.48
CA LEU A 190 -5.23 3.19 10.56
C LEU A 190 -4.12 2.89 9.53
N ASN A 191 -4.06 1.65 9.06
CA ASN A 191 -3.15 1.21 8.01
C ASN A 191 -3.79 1.28 6.62
N LEU A 192 -2.95 1.30 5.56
CA LEU A 192 -3.40 1.24 4.17
C LEU A 192 -4.03 -0.12 3.83
N ASN A 193 -5.34 -0.17 3.60
CA ASN A 193 -6.05 -1.42 3.33
C ASN A 193 -6.92 -1.35 2.07
N THR A 194 -7.15 -2.52 1.47
CA THR A 194 -8.00 -2.66 0.29
C THR A 194 -9.24 -3.48 0.65
N VAL A 195 -10.41 -2.84 0.55
CA VAL A 195 -11.70 -3.49 0.76
C VAL A 195 -12.00 -4.40 -0.43
N ILE A 196 -12.24 -5.68 -0.18
CA ILE A 196 -12.54 -6.67 -1.23
C ILE A 196 -14.06 -6.72 -1.49
N LYS A 197 -14.88 -6.67 -0.43
CA LYS A 197 -16.34 -6.75 -0.52
C LYS A 197 -17.00 -5.95 0.62
N SER A 198 -18.31 -5.70 0.50
CA SER A 198 -19.13 -5.05 1.54
C SER A 198 -19.33 -5.89 2.81
N ASP A 199 -19.06 -7.20 2.73
CA ASP A 199 -18.91 -8.11 3.88
C ASP A 199 -17.46 -7.94 4.37
N PRO A 200 -17.16 -7.74 5.68
CA PRO A 200 -15.89 -7.17 6.12
C PRO A 200 -14.75 -8.21 6.08
N ILE A 201 -14.40 -8.56 4.85
CA ILE A 201 -13.22 -9.29 4.41
C ILE A 201 -12.32 -8.25 3.76
N VAL A 202 -11.19 -7.99 4.39
CA VAL A 202 -10.31 -6.88 4.04
C VAL A 202 -8.92 -7.41 3.81
N LYS A 203 -8.31 -7.03 2.68
CA LYS A 203 -6.88 -7.24 2.51
C LYS A 203 -6.15 -6.19 3.33
N VAL A 204 -5.40 -6.63 4.33
CA VAL A 204 -4.71 -5.75 5.24
C VAL A 204 -3.23 -5.61 4.88
N SER A 205 -2.71 -4.39 4.99
CA SER A 205 -1.28 -4.14 4.99
C SER A 205 -0.81 -3.93 6.43
N LEU A 206 0.38 -4.46 6.72
CA LEU A 206 1.03 -4.22 8.00
C LEU A 206 1.86 -2.94 7.97
N ASP A 207 2.00 -2.31 9.13
CA ASP A 207 2.92 -1.19 9.34
C ASP A 207 4.39 -1.68 9.38
N SER A 208 5.32 -0.78 9.69
CA SER A 208 6.74 -1.12 9.82
C SER A 208 7.05 -2.12 10.92
N ASP A 209 6.14 -2.28 11.89
CA ASP A 209 6.29 -3.13 13.07
C ASP A 209 5.49 -4.44 12.94
N ASN A 210 5.03 -4.76 11.72
CA ASN A 210 4.19 -5.92 11.40
C ASN A 210 2.85 -5.93 12.14
N ARG A 211 2.25 -4.76 12.36
CA ARG A 211 0.95 -4.60 13.01
C ARG A 211 -0.14 -4.21 12.03
N SER A 212 -1.35 -4.71 12.26
CA SER A 212 -2.60 -4.23 11.67
C SER A 212 -3.43 -3.57 12.75
N ILE A 213 -3.78 -2.30 12.55
CA ILE A 213 -4.49 -1.50 13.55
C ILE A 213 -5.78 -0.96 12.93
N TYR A 214 -6.89 -1.17 13.61
CA TYR A 214 -8.19 -0.65 13.22
C TYR A 214 -9.10 -0.46 14.43
N TYR A 215 -10.12 0.37 14.28
CA TYR A 215 -11.15 0.53 15.30
C TYR A 215 -12.55 0.40 14.73
N ILE A 216 -13.46 -0.08 15.57
CA ILE A 216 -14.88 -0.24 15.25
C ILE A 216 -15.63 0.91 15.91
N LYS A 217 -16.48 1.61 15.14
CA LYS A 217 -17.22 2.83 15.56
C LYS A 217 -18.43 2.54 16.46
N LYS A 218 -18.23 1.65 17.44
CA LYS A 218 -19.18 1.31 18.51
C LYS A 218 -18.45 0.51 19.58
N GLU A 219 -19.05 0.46 20.76
CA GLU A 219 -18.63 -0.47 21.81
C GLU A 219 -19.04 -1.91 21.44
N VAL A 220 -18.06 -2.79 21.29
CA VAL A 220 -18.23 -4.23 21.11
C VAL A 220 -17.69 -4.94 22.35
N LYS A 221 -18.36 -6.02 22.78
CA LYS A 221 -17.82 -6.85 23.86
C LYS A 221 -16.52 -7.48 23.39
N LEU A 222 -15.47 -7.39 24.21
CA LEU A 222 -14.14 -7.86 23.81
C LEU A 222 -14.15 -9.36 23.43
N ASP A 223 -14.96 -10.18 24.12
CA ASP A 223 -15.15 -11.61 23.79
C ASP A 223 -15.71 -11.86 22.37
N ASP A 224 -16.50 -10.93 21.83
CA ASP A 224 -17.02 -11.06 20.46
C ASP A 224 -15.93 -10.72 19.43
N VAL A 225 -14.96 -9.88 19.79
CA VAL A 225 -13.81 -9.50 18.95
C VAL A 225 -12.83 -10.68 18.76
N ASP A 226 -12.82 -11.64 19.69
CA ASP A 226 -12.09 -12.91 19.58
C ASP A 226 -12.48 -13.69 18.31
N GLY A 227 -13.69 -13.46 17.80
CA GLY A 227 -14.15 -14.03 16.54
C GLY A 227 -13.47 -13.46 15.29
N THR A 228 -12.74 -12.36 15.39
CA THR A 228 -11.98 -11.78 14.26
C THR A 228 -10.75 -12.62 13.93
N GLN A 229 -10.52 -12.88 12.65
CA GLN A 229 -9.45 -13.78 12.20
C GLN A 229 -8.57 -13.11 11.16
N LEU A 230 -7.25 -13.15 11.37
CA LEU A 230 -6.26 -12.68 10.41
C LEU A 230 -5.57 -13.89 9.79
N LEU A 231 -5.79 -14.11 8.49
CA LEU A 231 -5.29 -15.27 7.77
C LEU A 231 -4.28 -14.90 6.69
N LEU A 232 -3.31 -15.78 6.48
CA LEU A 232 -2.36 -15.70 5.38
C LEU A 232 -2.89 -16.51 4.18
N MET A 233 -3.30 -15.80 3.14
CA MET A 233 -3.94 -16.38 1.96
C MET A 233 -2.98 -16.42 0.76
N PRO A 234 -2.84 -17.56 0.05
CA PRO A 234 -2.07 -17.63 -1.19
C PRO A 234 -2.54 -16.58 -2.18
N SER A 235 -1.60 -15.95 -2.88
CA SER A 235 -1.94 -15.07 -3.99
C SER A 235 -2.54 -15.87 -5.15
N GLU A 236 -3.43 -15.23 -5.90
CA GLU A 236 -4.08 -15.82 -7.07
C GLU A 236 -3.22 -15.77 -8.33
N SER A 237 -1.99 -15.24 -8.25
CA SER A 237 -1.11 -15.04 -9.41
C SER A 237 -0.80 -16.35 -10.17
N GLY A 238 -1.15 -17.50 -9.58
CA GLY A 238 -1.07 -18.80 -10.23
C GLY A 238 -2.05 -19.08 -11.37
N GLU A 239 -3.23 -18.44 -11.49
CA GLU A 239 -4.16 -18.82 -12.58
C GLU A 239 -3.78 -18.25 -13.95
N ASP A 240 -3.45 -16.95 -14.04
CA ASP A 240 -3.09 -16.33 -15.33
C ASP A 240 -1.73 -16.84 -15.84
N GLU A 241 -0.77 -17.10 -14.96
CA GLU A 241 0.52 -17.67 -15.38
C GLU A 241 0.47 -19.17 -15.70
N ARG A 242 -0.50 -19.92 -15.16
CA ARG A 242 -0.63 -21.37 -15.43
C ARG A 242 -1.56 -21.69 -16.59
N ARG A 243 -2.54 -20.83 -16.92
CA ARG A 243 -3.40 -21.02 -18.11
C ARG A 243 -2.63 -20.95 -19.43
N ASP A 244 -1.50 -20.24 -19.46
CA ASP A 244 -0.64 -20.15 -20.64
C ASP A 244 0.53 -21.15 -20.67
N ARG A 245 0.68 -21.99 -19.64
CA ARG A 245 1.59 -23.15 -19.73
C ARG A 245 0.91 -24.27 -20.48
N ILE A 246 1.03 -24.21 -21.81
CA ILE A 246 0.82 -25.34 -22.72
C ILE A 246 1.82 -26.43 -22.36
N THR A 247 1.51 -27.25 -21.34
CA THR A 247 2.18 -28.53 -21.17
C THR A 247 1.70 -29.41 -22.32
N GLY A 248 2.60 -29.76 -23.24
CA GLY A 248 2.35 -30.44 -24.52
C GLY A 248 1.74 -31.85 -24.45
N PHE A 249 0.98 -32.18 -23.41
CA PHE A 249 0.37 -33.49 -23.17
C PHE A 249 -1.14 -33.47 -22.92
N ALA A 250 -1.82 -32.31 -22.98
CA ALA A 250 -3.27 -32.21 -22.76
C ALA A 250 -4.16 -32.63 -23.96
N VAL A 251 -3.62 -33.27 -24.99
CA VAL A 251 -4.40 -33.69 -26.19
C VAL A 251 -5.14 -35.03 -25.96
N LEU A 252 -4.80 -35.79 -24.90
CA LEU A 252 -5.33 -37.15 -24.73
C LEU A 252 -6.69 -37.25 -24.01
N ASP A 253 -7.10 -36.27 -23.20
CA ASP A 253 -8.39 -36.32 -22.50
C ASP A 253 -9.59 -35.84 -23.34
N ILE A 254 -9.34 -35.24 -24.50
CA ILE A 254 -10.39 -34.72 -25.40
C ILE A 254 -11.09 -35.86 -26.18
N PHE A 255 -10.51 -37.06 -26.25
CA PHE A 255 -11.07 -38.18 -27.02
C PHE A 255 -12.06 -39.06 -26.26
N LYS A 256 -12.47 -38.69 -25.04
CA LYS A 256 -13.37 -39.51 -24.20
C LYS A 256 -14.77 -38.95 -23.91
N SER A 257 -15.18 -37.83 -24.53
CA SER A 257 -16.56 -37.34 -24.35
C SER A 257 -17.46 -37.63 -25.55
N ASP A 258 -18.55 -38.36 -25.34
CA ASP A 258 -19.55 -38.75 -26.36
C ASP A 258 -20.37 -37.58 -26.95
N ASN A 259 -20.10 -36.33 -26.53
CA ASN A 259 -20.76 -35.14 -27.04
C ASN A 259 -19.74 -34.19 -27.70
N LEU A 260 -19.44 -34.43 -28.98
CA LEU A 260 -18.64 -33.52 -29.80
C LEU A 260 -19.33 -32.16 -29.91
N LYS A 261 -18.85 -31.18 -29.15
CA LYS A 261 -19.30 -29.79 -29.25
C LYS A 261 -19.02 -29.26 -30.67
N PRO A 262 -19.91 -28.46 -31.29
CA PRO A 262 -19.72 -27.89 -32.63
C PRO A 262 -18.41 -27.10 -32.80
N SER A 263 -17.87 -26.55 -31.70
CA SER A 263 -16.56 -25.88 -31.69
C SER A 263 -15.38 -26.80 -32.01
N LEU A 264 -15.49 -28.10 -31.70
CA LEU A 264 -14.46 -29.11 -31.95
C LEU A 264 -14.42 -29.48 -33.45
N LEU A 265 -15.58 -29.46 -34.12
CA LEU A 265 -15.69 -29.63 -35.57
C LEU A 265 -15.00 -28.48 -36.31
N ILE A 266 -15.16 -27.24 -35.83
CA ILE A 266 -14.45 -26.07 -36.36
C ILE A 266 -12.94 -26.23 -36.16
N PHE A 267 -12.50 -26.69 -34.98
CA PHE A 267 -11.08 -26.91 -34.70
C PHE A 267 -10.47 -27.96 -35.63
N VAL A 268 -11.15 -29.10 -35.83
CA VAL A 268 -10.72 -30.15 -36.76
C VAL A 268 -10.69 -29.65 -38.20
N LEU A 269 -11.64 -28.79 -38.60
CA LEU A 269 -11.71 -28.23 -39.95
C LEU A 269 -10.59 -27.20 -40.18
N VAL A 270 -10.32 -26.33 -39.20
CA VAL A 270 -9.18 -25.38 -39.24
C VAL A 270 -7.85 -26.12 -39.25
N PHE A 271 -7.70 -27.15 -38.41
CA PHE A 271 -6.47 -27.94 -38.37
C PHE A 271 -6.27 -28.75 -39.65
N GLY A 272 -7.34 -29.31 -40.21
CA GLY A 272 -7.32 -29.98 -41.51
C GLY A 272 -6.98 -29.03 -42.66
N ALA A 273 -7.51 -27.81 -42.64
CA ALA A 273 -7.17 -26.77 -43.60
C ALA A 273 -5.71 -26.33 -43.48
N LEU A 274 -5.20 -26.11 -42.27
CA LEU A 274 -3.79 -25.77 -42.02
C LEU A 274 -2.85 -26.91 -42.44
N ALA A 275 -3.18 -28.16 -42.12
CA ALA A 275 -2.43 -29.32 -42.55
C ALA A 275 -2.46 -29.48 -44.08
N GLY A 276 -3.60 -29.23 -44.72
CA GLY A 276 -3.74 -29.21 -46.17
C GLY A 276 -2.87 -28.12 -46.84
N VAL A 277 -2.89 -26.90 -46.30
CA VAL A 277 -2.02 -25.80 -46.75
C VAL A 277 -0.54 -26.15 -46.55
N TYR A 278 -0.18 -26.77 -45.43
CA TYR A 278 1.19 -27.22 -45.17
C TYR A 278 1.66 -28.30 -46.14
N ILE A 279 0.82 -29.29 -46.45
CA ILE A 279 1.13 -30.35 -47.43
C ILE A 279 1.25 -29.75 -48.83
N LEU A 280 0.34 -28.87 -49.24
CA LEU A 280 0.38 -28.18 -50.53
C LEU A 280 1.60 -27.26 -50.66
N HIS A 281 2.04 -26.64 -49.56
CA HIS A 281 3.25 -25.83 -49.52
C HIS A 281 4.51 -26.70 -49.66
N ARG A 282 4.58 -27.84 -48.96
CA ARG A 282 5.69 -28.80 -49.06
C ARG A 282 5.82 -29.42 -50.45
N GLN A 283 4.72 -29.55 -51.19
CA GLN A 283 4.71 -30.02 -52.58
C GLN A 283 5.02 -28.91 -53.60
N GLU A 284 5.40 -27.71 -53.14
CA GLU A 284 5.69 -26.52 -53.96
C GLU A 284 4.52 -26.02 -54.82
N VAL A 285 3.29 -26.52 -54.60
CA VAL A 285 2.09 -26.16 -55.37
C VAL A 285 1.65 -24.72 -55.04
N ILE A 286 1.87 -24.28 -53.80
CA ILE A 286 1.56 -22.93 -53.33
C ILE A 286 2.82 -22.32 -52.70
N ARG A 287 3.37 -21.28 -53.34
CA ARG A 287 4.40 -20.42 -52.73
C ARG A 287 3.71 -19.47 -51.76
N LEU A 288 3.71 -19.81 -50.47
CA LEU A 288 3.30 -18.85 -49.44
C LEU A 288 4.27 -17.65 -49.49
N PRO A 289 3.77 -16.41 -49.44
CA PRO A 289 4.63 -15.25 -49.34
C PRO A 289 5.46 -15.35 -48.06
N ASP A 290 6.78 -15.11 -48.17
CA ASP A 290 7.72 -15.15 -47.04
C ASP A 290 7.15 -14.43 -45.81
N ILE A 291 6.93 -15.19 -44.74
CA ILE A 291 6.37 -14.73 -43.46
C ILE A 291 7.29 -13.70 -42.79
N GLY A 292 8.54 -13.54 -43.26
CA GLY A 292 9.47 -12.49 -42.86
C GLY A 292 8.98 -11.06 -43.11
N LYS A 293 7.87 -10.83 -43.83
CA LYS A 293 7.26 -9.50 -43.98
C LYS A 293 6.31 -9.09 -42.83
N LEU A 294 6.00 -9.98 -41.90
CA LEU A 294 5.09 -9.70 -40.76
C LEU A 294 5.81 -9.36 -39.44
N GLU A 295 7.10 -9.67 -39.31
CA GLU A 295 7.95 -9.26 -38.18
C GLU A 295 7.86 -7.76 -37.82
N PRO A 296 7.94 -6.80 -38.78
CA PRO A 296 7.91 -5.38 -38.44
C PRO A 296 6.56 -4.91 -37.87
N ILE A 297 5.48 -5.67 -38.03
CA ILE A 297 4.17 -5.34 -37.45
C ILE A 297 4.08 -5.83 -36.01
N ARG A 298 4.59 -7.03 -35.71
CA ARG A 298 4.64 -7.58 -34.35
C ARG A 298 5.53 -6.72 -33.45
N ASP A 299 6.71 -6.36 -33.93
CA ASP A 299 7.66 -5.54 -33.18
C ASP A 299 7.06 -4.15 -32.88
N LYS A 300 6.36 -3.55 -33.85
CA LYS A 300 5.67 -2.26 -33.64
C LYS A 300 4.57 -2.34 -32.58
N LEU A 301 3.79 -3.41 -32.55
CA LEU A 301 2.73 -3.61 -31.56
C LEU A 301 3.31 -3.83 -30.16
N GLN A 302 4.31 -4.70 -30.03
CA GLN A 302 4.97 -4.97 -28.76
C GLN A 302 5.65 -3.71 -28.21
N ASN A 303 6.37 -2.97 -29.07
CA ASN A 303 6.99 -1.70 -28.66
C ASN A 303 5.96 -0.67 -28.21
N ARG A 304 4.79 -0.60 -28.84
CA ARG A 304 3.74 0.34 -28.42
C ARG A 304 3.19 0.00 -27.03
N GLN A 305 3.03 -1.29 -26.73
CA GLN A 305 2.60 -1.75 -25.40
C GLN A 305 3.66 -1.45 -24.34
N SER A 306 4.94 -1.77 -24.61
CA SER A 306 6.05 -1.48 -23.70
C SER A 306 6.20 0.03 -23.43
N MET A 307 6.05 0.87 -24.46
CA MET A 307 6.10 2.33 -24.31
C MET A 307 4.94 2.85 -23.44
N LYS A 308 3.71 2.37 -23.68
CA LYS A 308 2.56 2.74 -22.84
C LYS A 308 2.76 2.31 -21.39
N ARG A 309 3.29 1.11 -21.16
CA ARG A 309 3.56 0.61 -19.82
C ARG A 309 4.62 1.45 -19.10
N ILE A 310 5.65 1.88 -19.81
CA ILE A 310 6.67 2.78 -19.28
C ILE A 310 6.08 4.14 -18.91
N GLU A 311 5.21 4.70 -19.75
CA GLU A 311 4.49 5.96 -19.46
C GLU A 311 3.65 5.82 -18.18
N GLU A 312 2.82 4.77 -18.09
CA GLU A 312 1.99 4.48 -16.92
C GLU A 312 2.82 4.32 -15.62
N LEU A 313 3.94 3.59 -15.68
CA LEU A 313 4.83 3.41 -14.52
C LEU A 313 5.59 4.69 -14.15
N THR A 314 5.94 5.51 -15.14
CA THR A 314 6.62 6.79 -14.91
C THR A 314 5.70 7.77 -14.18
N GLU A 315 4.45 7.87 -14.62
CA GLU A 315 3.41 8.65 -13.93
C GLU A 315 3.16 8.12 -12.51
N ALA A 316 3.05 6.79 -12.35
CA ALA A 316 2.86 6.17 -11.05
C ALA A 316 4.02 6.47 -10.08
N ALA A 317 5.27 6.35 -10.54
CA ALA A 317 6.45 6.65 -9.74
C ALA A 317 6.51 8.13 -9.34
N GLN A 318 6.13 9.05 -10.24
CA GLN A 318 6.03 10.47 -9.93
C GLN A 318 4.95 10.75 -8.88
N LEU A 319 3.76 10.16 -9.02
CA LEU A 319 2.69 10.28 -8.04
C LEU A 319 3.09 9.72 -6.67
N MET A 320 3.83 8.61 -6.64
CA MET A 320 4.37 8.04 -5.40
C MET A 320 5.36 8.98 -4.72
N LEU A 321 6.24 9.63 -5.49
CA LEU A 321 7.15 10.65 -4.98
C LEU A 321 6.40 11.85 -4.40
N GLU A 322 5.36 12.34 -5.06
CA GLU A 322 4.52 13.44 -4.57
C GLU A 322 3.82 13.10 -3.26
N LYS A 323 3.45 11.82 -3.09
CA LYS A 323 2.86 11.28 -1.85
C LYS A 323 3.89 10.88 -0.78
N ASN A 324 5.17 11.25 -0.95
CA ASN A 324 6.28 10.87 -0.07
C ASN A 324 6.46 9.33 0.12
N LYS A 325 5.98 8.51 -0.82
CA LYS A 325 6.14 7.05 -0.81
C LYS A 325 7.41 6.63 -1.55
N LEU A 326 8.56 6.93 -0.97
CA LEU A 326 9.87 6.73 -1.62
C LEU A 326 10.13 5.27 -2.03
N ARG A 327 9.83 4.31 -1.14
CA ARG A 327 10.09 2.89 -1.40
C ARG A 327 9.31 2.37 -2.61
N ASP A 328 8.02 2.72 -2.69
CA ASP A 328 7.16 2.33 -3.81
C ASP A 328 7.65 2.93 -5.12
N ALA A 329 8.05 4.21 -5.08
CA ALA A 329 8.61 4.89 -6.24
C ALA A 329 9.94 4.25 -6.72
N GLN A 330 10.80 3.80 -5.80
CA GLN A 330 12.02 3.06 -6.12
C GLN A 330 11.73 1.69 -6.75
N LEU A 331 10.70 0.97 -6.27
CA LEU A 331 10.28 -0.31 -6.86
C LEU A 331 9.76 -0.11 -8.29
N ALA A 332 8.89 0.89 -8.51
CA ALA A 332 8.41 1.25 -9.84
C ALA A 332 9.56 1.64 -10.78
N TYR A 333 10.54 2.39 -10.29
CA TYR A 333 11.75 2.72 -11.06
C TYR A 333 12.64 1.50 -11.37
N GLY A 334 12.65 0.49 -10.50
CA GLY A 334 13.26 -0.81 -10.77
C GLY A 334 12.61 -1.52 -11.96
N GLU A 335 11.27 -1.63 -11.97
CA GLU A 335 10.50 -2.22 -13.06
C GLU A 335 10.70 -1.44 -14.37
N LEU A 336 10.67 -0.10 -14.31
CA LEU A 336 10.96 0.78 -15.44
C LEU A 336 12.33 0.51 -16.07
N ASN A 337 13.38 0.30 -15.26
CA ASN A 337 14.72 -0.01 -15.76
C ASN A 337 14.80 -1.37 -16.46
N LEU A 338 14.01 -2.36 -16.03
CA LEU A 338 13.92 -3.65 -16.71
C LEU A 338 13.28 -3.49 -18.09
N LEU A 339 12.11 -2.84 -18.14
CA LEU A 339 11.41 -2.56 -19.41
C LEU A 339 12.26 -1.73 -20.36
N TYR A 340 12.98 -0.72 -19.85
CA TYR A 340 13.88 0.10 -20.64
C TYR A 340 15.00 -0.72 -21.30
N ARG A 341 15.54 -1.75 -20.62
CA ARG A 341 16.61 -2.61 -21.18
C ARG A 341 16.12 -3.52 -22.31
N GLU A 342 14.84 -3.88 -22.28
CA GLU A 342 14.19 -4.71 -23.31
C GLU A 342 13.80 -3.90 -24.55
N LEU A 343 13.71 -2.57 -24.44
CA LEU A 343 13.35 -1.71 -25.56
C LEU A 343 14.42 -1.71 -26.67
N PRO A 344 13.99 -1.70 -27.95
CA PRO A 344 14.85 -1.43 -29.09
C PRO A 344 15.59 -0.09 -28.95
N ALA A 345 16.80 -0.02 -29.54
CA ALA A 345 17.70 1.14 -29.38
C ALA A 345 17.06 2.48 -29.80
N ASN A 346 16.19 2.48 -30.82
CA ASN A 346 15.47 3.65 -31.29
C ASN A 346 14.39 4.14 -30.30
N CYS A 347 13.76 3.23 -29.53
CA CYS A 347 12.76 3.58 -28.52
C CYS A 347 13.42 4.00 -27.19
N ARG A 348 14.57 3.42 -26.85
CA ARG A 348 15.33 3.82 -25.66
C ARG A 348 15.70 5.31 -25.67
N ALA A 349 16.12 5.83 -26.83
CA ALA A 349 16.48 7.24 -26.96
C ALA A 349 15.34 8.20 -26.58
N SER A 350 14.08 7.87 -26.87
CA SER A 350 12.94 8.74 -26.54
C SER A 350 12.54 8.74 -25.06
N VAL A 351 12.94 7.72 -24.31
CA VAL A 351 12.53 7.51 -22.90
C VAL A 351 13.66 7.86 -21.93
N TYR A 352 14.91 7.83 -22.39
CA TYR A 352 16.08 7.96 -21.54
C TYR A 352 16.09 9.24 -20.70
N ASP A 353 15.78 10.39 -21.30
CA ASP A 353 15.82 11.68 -20.59
C ASP A 353 14.78 11.72 -19.47
N GLU A 354 13.60 11.14 -19.69
CA GLU A 354 12.54 11.08 -18.69
C GLU A 354 12.89 10.17 -17.51
N LEU A 355 13.42 8.97 -17.81
CA LEU A 355 13.92 8.06 -16.78
C LEU A 355 15.09 8.65 -15.99
N ALA A 356 16.02 9.33 -16.68
CA ALA A 356 17.13 10.01 -16.02
C ALA A 356 16.64 11.11 -15.07
N MET A 357 15.65 11.91 -15.50
CA MET A 357 15.03 12.91 -14.62
C MET A 357 14.31 12.28 -13.42
N LEU A 358 13.60 11.16 -13.62
CA LEU A 358 12.92 10.45 -12.54
C LEU A 358 13.93 9.86 -11.54
N GLY A 359 15.01 9.23 -12.03
CA GLY A 359 16.11 8.74 -11.19
C GLY A 359 16.74 9.86 -10.37
N GLU A 360 17.00 11.02 -10.98
CA GLU A 360 17.52 12.19 -10.24
C GLU A 360 16.54 12.67 -9.16
N LYS A 361 15.22 12.67 -9.41
CA LYS A 361 14.21 13.01 -8.39
C LYS A 361 14.23 12.02 -7.22
N LEU A 362 14.34 10.72 -7.52
CA LEU A 362 14.44 9.65 -6.51
C LEU A 362 15.68 9.82 -5.64
N ASP A 363 16.84 10.10 -6.23
CA ASP A 363 18.09 10.30 -5.49
C ASP A 363 17.98 11.50 -4.53
N ILE A 364 17.37 12.61 -4.98
CA ILE A 364 17.13 13.78 -4.14
C ILE A 364 16.19 13.45 -2.97
N ALA A 365 15.08 12.76 -3.26
CA ALA A 365 14.10 12.36 -2.24
C ALA A 365 14.72 11.37 -1.21
N HIS A 366 15.56 10.45 -1.67
CA HIS A 366 16.31 9.54 -0.83
C HIS A 366 17.27 10.28 0.09
N ILE A 367 18.06 11.22 -0.45
CA ILE A 367 18.93 12.06 0.37
C ILE A 367 18.14 12.84 1.43
N TYR A 368 16.96 13.38 1.11
CA TYR A 368 16.16 14.06 2.13
C TYR A 368 15.67 13.15 3.24
N THR A 369 15.28 11.92 2.90
CA THR A 369 14.89 10.90 3.88
C THR A 369 16.07 10.61 4.82
N MET A 370 17.26 10.38 4.25
CA MET A 370 18.47 10.14 5.03
C MET A 370 18.90 11.34 5.88
N ILE A 371 18.72 12.58 5.41
CA ILE A 371 19.00 13.79 6.19
C ILE A 371 18.06 13.84 7.41
N ASN A 372 16.78 13.51 7.23
CA ASN A 372 15.82 13.48 8.33
C ASN A 372 16.17 12.38 9.35
N GLU A 373 16.53 11.19 8.89
CA GLU A 373 17.04 10.11 9.75
C GLU A 373 18.29 10.54 10.53
N ALA A 374 19.27 11.14 9.86
CA ALA A 374 20.48 11.64 10.49
C ALA A 374 20.16 12.69 11.56
N ASN A 375 19.24 13.62 11.28
CA ASN A 375 18.78 14.60 12.26
C ASN A 375 18.08 13.94 13.47
N ASN A 376 17.31 12.88 13.24
CA ASN A 376 16.68 12.12 14.33
C ASN A 376 17.74 11.44 15.21
N TYR A 377 18.78 10.82 14.61
CA TYR A 377 19.90 10.26 15.38
C TYR A 377 20.65 11.33 16.18
N VAL A 378 20.87 12.52 15.63
CA VAL A 378 21.46 13.66 16.36
C VAL A 378 20.58 14.05 17.56
N ARG A 379 19.25 14.11 17.40
CA ARG A 379 18.31 14.42 18.50
C ARG A 379 18.34 13.36 19.61
N LEU A 380 18.54 12.10 19.25
CA LEU A 380 18.69 10.97 20.17
C LEU A 380 20.10 10.85 20.76
N ASN A 381 21.01 11.77 20.43
CA ASN A 381 22.42 11.76 20.84
C ASN A 381 23.21 10.52 20.35
N ASP A 382 22.76 9.86 19.27
CA ASP A 382 23.43 8.74 18.61
C ASP A 382 24.30 9.24 17.44
N ILE A 383 25.46 9.79 17.78
CA ILE A 383 26.32 10.52 16.83
C ILE A 383 27.01 9.60 15.83
N ASP A 384 27.27 8.35 16.21
CA ASP A 384 27.91 7.38 15.33
C ASP A 384 26.99 7.00 14.17
N LYS A 385 25.71 6.72 14.44
CA LYS A 385 24.71 6.46 13.38
C LYS A 385 24.45 7.68 12.52
N ALA A 386 24.36 8.86 13.13
CA ALA A 386 24.21 10.10 12.36
C ALA A 386 25.40 10.33 11.40
N ALA A 387 26.63 10.02 11.84
CA ALA A 387 27.82 10.10 11.02
C ALA A 387 27.85 9.04 9.90
N GLU A 388 27.32 7.85 10.15
CA GLU A 388 27.13 6.80 9.13
C GLU A 388 26.13 7.24 8.06
N CYS A 389 24.96 7.75 8.46
CA CYS A 389 23.99 8.34 7.54
C CYS A 389 24.64 9.45 6.69
N TYR A 390 25.44 10.33 7.29
CA TYR A 390 26.15 11.38 6.56
C TYR A 390 27.13 10.83 5.50
N LYS A 391 27.87 9.75 5.81
CA LYS A 391 28.75 9.11 4.81
C LYS A 391 27.95 8.59 3.62
N SER A 392 26.82 7.92 3.89
CA SER A 392 25.94 7.38 2.86
C SER A 392 25.29 8.50 2.03
N ILE A 393 24.86 9.59 2.67
CA ILE A 393 24.37 10.80 1.97
C ILE A 393 25.46 11.36 1.05
N ASN A 394 26.71 11.47 1.53
CA ASN A 394 27.81 12.03 0.74
C ASN A 394 28.16 11.15 -0.48
N ALA A 395 28.03 9.82 -0.35
CA ALA A 395 28.22 8.90 -1.46
C ALA A 395 27.22 9.18 -2.59
N VAL A 396 25.92 9.27 -2.28
CA VAL A 396 24.87 9.59 -3.27
C VAL A 396 25.03 11.02 -3.78
N TYR A 397 25.24 11.99 -2.89
CA TYR A 397 25.43 13.40 -3.23
C TYR A 397 26.58 13.62 -4.20
N SER A 398 27.68 12.88 -4.08
CA SER A 398 28.84 13.02 -4.98
C SER A 398 28.52 12.72 -6.45
N GLN A 399 27.54 11.83 -6.70
CA GLN A 399 27.12 11.39 -8.02
C GLN A 399 26.14 12.37 -8.69
N LEU A 400 25.53 13.27 -7.92
CA LEU A 400 24.58 14.26 -8.45
C LEU A 400 25.23 15.31 -9.35
N LYS A 401 24.47 15.75 -10.36
CA LYS A 401 24.83 16.90 -11.21
C LYS A 401 24.95 18.19 -10.38
N PRO A 402 25.82 19.14 -10.78
CA PRO A 402 26.06 20.39 -10.03
C PRO A 402 24.80 21.21 -9.71
N GLU A 403 23.84 21.24 -10.63
CA GLU A 403 22.57 21.97 -10.45
C GLU A 403 21.74 21.39 -9.30
N LYS A 404 21.67 20.06 -9.20
CA LYS A 404 20.91 19.35 -8.16
C LYS A 404 21.60 19.41 -6.81
N LYS A 405 22.94 19.37 -6.80
CA LYS A 405 23.75 19.57 -5.59
C LYS A 405 23.38 20.86 -4.85
N ARG A 406 23.10 21.96 -5.59
CA ARG A 406 22.68 23.24 -5.00
C ARG A 406 21.36 23.16 -4.23
N LEU A 407 20.42 22.31 -4.66
CA LEU A 407 19.12 22.16 -3.98
C LEU A 407 19.29 21.55 -2.58
N ILE A 408 20.25 20.64 -2.42
CA ILE A 408 20.46 19.89 -1.18
C ILE A 408 21.49 20.59 -0.27
N TYR A 409 22.40 21.38 -0.85
CA TYR A 409 23.55 21.99 -0.16
C TYR A 409 23.19 22.66 1.16
N ASN A 410 22.12 23.46 1.20
CA ASN A 410 21.71 24.18 2.41
C ASN A 410 21.30 23.24 3.54
N LYS A 411 20.53 22.18 3.24
CA LYS A 411 20.10 21.19 4.23
C LYS A 411 21.27 20.34 4.73
N LEU A 412 22.19 19.98 3.83
CA LEU A 412 23.43 19.28 4.21
C LEU A 412 24.33 20.15 5.09
N GLY A 413 24.46 21.44 4.79
CA GLY A 413 25.24 22.38 5.58
C GLY A 413 24.76 22.45 7.03
N LEU A 414 23.43 22.52 7.23
CA LEU A 414 22.83 22.51 8.57
C LEU A 414 23.16 21.21 9.33
N LEU A 415 23.04 20.05 8.68
CA LEU A 415 23.38 18.76 9.30
C LEU A 415 24.86 18.71 9.71
N VAL A 416 25.78 19.23 8.87
CA VAL A 416 27.21 19.29 9.18
C VAL A 416 27.49 20.20 10.38
N GLU A 417 26.83 21.36 10.46
CA GLU A 417 26.96 22.25 11.60
C GLU A 417 26.46 21.60 12.90
N LEU A 418 25.33 20.88 12.85
CA LEU A 418 24.81 20.14 14.00
C LEU A 418 25.79 19.07 14.47
N LEU A 419 26.30 18.23 13.56
CA LEU A 419 27.30 17.21 13.90
C LEU A 419 28.57 17.81 14.50
N ARG A 420 29.00 18.99 14.02
CA ARG A 420 30.16 19.70 14.56
C ARG A 420 29.92 20.23 15.97
N ARG A 421 28.72 20.73 16.26
CA ARG A 421 28.36 21.25 17.59
C ARG A 421 28.29 20.17 18.65
N VAL A 422 27.80 18.97 18.31
CA VAL A 422 27.71 17.89 19.30
C VAL A 422 29.08 17.25 19.58
N LYS A 423 30.02 17.36 18.64
CA LYS A 423 31.37 16.80 18.80
C LYS A 423 32.32 17.67 19.64
N ASN A 424 32.05 18.96 19.74
CA ASN A 424 32.80 19.92 20.56
C ASN A 424 32.15 20.09 21.92
#